data_AF-A0A835MXK6-F1
#
_entry.id   AF-A0A835MXK6-F1
#
_cell.length_a   1.000
_cell.length_b   1.000
_cell.length_c   1.000
_cell.angle_alpha   90.00
_cell.angle_beta   90.00
_cell.angle_gamma   90.00
#
_symmetry.space_group_name_H-M   'P 1'
#
loop_
_entity.id
_entity.type
_entity.pdbx_description
1 polymer ?
#
loop_
_entity_poly.entity_id
_entity_poly.type
_entity_poly.pdbx_seq_one_letter_code
_entity_poly.pdbx_strand_id
1 'polypeptide(L)'
;MTAFATAAALSLPISLCRSSKLSCKKGVRGGFRVFAVLGEEGGLLDKKNTWGPLFDVEDPRSKMPKFKGKFLDAYQALEVARYDIQYCDWRARQDLLTIMILHEKVVEVLNPLAREYKSIGTMKKELAELQDELSQAHRQVHISEARVSTALDKLAYMEELVNDRLFQDRSPAESDQASPSPSSSTQSLDAVKNKSSRKNLKVSGPVQPYQPHLKNFWYPVAFSTDLKDGTMIPIDCFEEPWVLFRGKDGKPGCVQNTCAHRACPLHLGSVNEGRIQCPYHGWEYSTDGKCEKMPSTLLLNVKIKSLPCFEQEGMIWVWPGSDPPAATLPSLQPPPGFQVHAEIVMELPVEHGLLLDNLLDLAHAPFTHTSTFAKGWSVPSLVKFLTPASGLQGYWDPYPIDMEFRPPCMVLSTIGISKPGKLEGQSTSECATHLHQLHVCLPSSRQKTRLLYRMSLDFAPVLKHVPFMHYLWKHFAEQVLNEDLRLVLGQQERMINGANVWNWPVSYDKLGVRYRLWRDAVENGAKQLPFDKST
;
A
#
# COMPACT_ATOMS: atom_id res chain seq x y z
N MET A 1 -25.11 -46.35 8.85
CA MET A 1 -24.56 -47.44 8.01
C MET A 1 -24.44 -46.87 6.59
N THR A 2 -23.30 -46.29 6.22
CA THR A 2 -22.09 -46.97 5.68
C THR A 2 -22.30 -47.62 4.32
N ALA A 3 -21.78 -46.98 3.27
CA ALA A 3 -21.30 -47.63 2.06
C ALA A 3 -19.97 -46.96 1.68
N PHE A 4 -18.89 -47.73 1.64
CA PHE A 4 -17.54 -47.29 1.25
C PHE A 4 -17.33 -47.52 -0.25
N ALA A 5 -16.36 -46.82 -0.83
CA ALA A 5 -15.89 -47.02 -2.20
C ALA A 5 -14.51 -47.71 -2.23
N THR A 6 -14.29 -48.60 -3.21
CA THR A 6 -13.00 -49.15 -3.72
C THR A 6 -13.34 -50.10 -4.88
N ALA A 7 -12.52 -50.37 -5.91
CA ALA A 7 -11.39 -49.64 -6.51
C ALA A 7 -11.11 -50.25 -7.92
N ALA A 8 -10.33 -49.53 -8.74
CA ALA A 8 -9.51 -49.93 -9.91
C ALA A 8 -9.75 -51.27 -10.68
N ALA A 9 -9.65 -51.22 -12.03
CA ALA A 9 -8.48 -51.71 -12.78
C ALA A 9 -8.66 -51.81 -14.33
N LEU A 10 -7.61 -51.43 -15.08
CA LEU A 10 -7.08 -52.00 -16.34
C LEU A 10 -8.07 -52.30 -17.51
N SER A 11 -7.84 -51.79 -18.74
CA SER A 11 -6.85 -52.38 -19.66
C SER A 11 -6.75 -51.64 -21.02
N LEU A 12 -5.55 -51.62 -21.61
CA LEU A 12 -5.26 -51.45 -23.06
C LEU A 12 -5.49 -52.82 -23.75
N PRO A 13 -5.73 -52.98 -25.10
CA PRO A 13 -4.62 -52.85 -26.10
C PRO A 13 -4.98 -52.75 -27.63
N ILE A 14 -3.94 -52.72 -28.53
CA ILE A 14 -3.93 -53.13 -30.00
C ILE A 14 -4.82 -52.30 -31.00
N SER A 15 -4.52 -51.98 -32.28
CA SER A 15 -3.33 -52.00 -33.19
C SER A 15 -3.49 -50.88 -34.26
N LEU A 16 -2.41 -50.59 -34.99
CA LEU A 16 -2.35 -49.72 -36.19
C LEU A 16 -2.86 -50.39 -37.48
N CYS A 17 -3.23 -49.58 -38.47
CA CYS A 17 -2.85 -49.86 -39.87
C CYS A 17 -2.53 -48.57 -40.67
N ARG A 18 -1.62 -48.69 -41.65
CA ARG A 18 -1.08 -47.64 -42.55
C ARG A 18 -2.12 -47.23 -43.62
N SER A 19 -1.98 -46.17 -44.45
CA SER A 19 -0.81 -45.44 -44.98
C SER A 19 -1.21 -43.99 -45.41
N SER A 20 -0.35 -43.03 -45.84
CA SER A 20 1.06 -43.04 -46.26
C SER A 20 1.74 -41.64 -46.12
N LYS A 21 3.09 -41.64 -45.96
CA LYS A 21 4.16 -40.66 -46.38
C LYS A 21 3.81 -39.15 -46.52
N LEU A 22 4.57 -38.14 -46.05
CA LEU A 22 5.96 -37.99 -45.53
C LEU A 22 5.95 -37.04 -44.29
N SER A 23 6.68 -37.28 -43.18
CA SER A 23 8.07 -36.87 -42.88
C SER A 23 8.41 -35.42 -43.31
N CYS A 24 8.80 -34.47 -42.46
CA CYS A 24 9.17 -34.42 -41.03
C CYS A 24 8.99 -32.95 -40.51
N LYS A 25 9.30 -32.49 -39.27
CA LYS A 25 10.06 -33.02 -38.12
C LYS A 25 9.55 -32.33 -36.82
N LYS A 26 9.43 -33.09 -35.71
CA LYS A 26 9.43 -32.76 -34.24
C LYS A 26 9.05 -31.34 -33.74
N GLY A 27 8.22 -31.17 -32.70
CA GLY A 27 7.64 -32.18 -31.80
C GLY A 27 6.47 -31.67 -30.94
N VAL A 28 5.75 -32.59 -30.29
CA VAL A 28 4.47 -32.35 -29.60
C VAL A 28 4.66 -32.50 -28.08
N ARG A 29 4.30 -31.47 -27.29
CA ARG A 29 4.12 -31.57 -25.84
C ARG A 29 2.72 -32.09 -25.51
N GLY A 30 2.62 -33.01 -24.55
CA GLY A 30 1.34 -33.52 -24.04
C GLY A 30 0.61 -32.53 -23.12
N GLY A 31 -0.69 -32.34 -23.34
CA GLY A 31 -1.54 -31.48 -22.51
C GLY A 31 -2.38 -32.26 -21.49
N PHE A 32 -2.27 -31.90 -20.19
CA PHE A 32 -3.29 -32.23 -19.18
C PHE A 32 -4.58 -31.43 -19.45
N ARG A 33 -5.72 -31.92 -18.94
CA ARG A 33 -7.07 -31.37 -19.15
C ARG A 33 -7.82 -31.29 -17.82
N VAL A 34 -8.59 -30.22 -17.62
CA VAL A 34 -9.51 -30.02 -16.49
C VAL A 34 -10.85 -29.51 -17.05
N PHE A 35 -11.97 -29.81 -16.38
CA PHE A 35 -13.33 -29.56 -16.87
C PHE A 35 -14.05 -28.47 -16.07
N ALA A 36 -14.98 -27.77 -16.73
CA ALA A 36 -16.10 -27.08 -16.09
C ALA A 36 -17.34 -27.16 -17.00
N VAL A 37 -18.53 -27.25 -16.40
CA VAL A 37 -19.84 -27.26 -17.07
C VAL A 37 -20.67 -26.12 -16.48
N LEU A 38 -21.33 -25.34 -17.35
CA LEU A 38 -22.39 -24.39 -16.97
C LEU A 38 -23.54 -24.53 -17.97
N GLY A 39 -24.77 -24.57 -17.46
CA GLY A 39 -26.00 -24.63 -18.26
C GLY A 39 -26.61 -23.25 -18.50
N GLU A 40 -27.36 -23.12 -19.59
CA GLU A 40 -28.12 -21.93 -19.97
C GLU A 40 -29.62 -22.06 -19.62
N GLU A 41 -30.28 -20.92 -19.36
CA GLU A 41 -31.72 -20.61 -19.59
C GLU A 41 -31.97 -19.14 -19.15
N GLY A 42 -32.74 -18.26 -19.81
CA GLY A 42 -33.36 -18.26 -21.15
C GLY A 42 -34.38 -17.11 -21.36
N GLY A 43 -34.23 -16.26 -22.41
CA GLY A 43 -35.24 -15.32 -22.98
C GLY A 43 -35.66 -14.07 -22.15
N LEU A 44 -36.38 -13.04 -22.67
CA LEU A 44 -36.55 -12.47 -24.03
C LEU A 44 -37.11 -11.00 -23.90
N LEU A 45 -36.86 -10.14 -24.91
CA LEU A 45 -37.33 -8.75 -25.24
C LEU A 45 -38.70 -8.26 -24.65
N ASP A 46 -39.04 -6.95 -24.48
CA ASP A 46 -38.69 -5.76 -25.29
C ASP A 46 -39.02 -4.35 -24.66
N LYS A 47 -38.38 -3.28 -25.20
CA LYS A 47 -38.77 -1.84 -25.33
C LYS A 47 -38.99 -0.82 -24.17
N LYS A 48 -38.03 0.14 -24.16
CA LYS A 48 -38.13 1.63 -24.11
C LYS A 48 -38.64 2.37 -22.85
N ASN A 49 -37.70 3.07 -22.20
CA ASN A 49 -37.85 4.51 -21.89
C ASN A 49 -36.49 5.22 -21.98
N THR A 50 -36.46 6.53 -22.26
CA THR A 50 -35.26 7.21 -22.79
C THR A 50 -34.52 8.07 -21.75
N TRP A 51 -33.33 7.64 -21.32
CA TRP A 51 -32.28 8.47 -20.71
C TRP A 51 -30.90 7.97 -21.20
N GLY A 52 -29.95 8.87 -21.43
CA GLY A 52 -28.64 8.52 -21.99
C GLY A 52 -27.70 7.88 -20.95
N PRO A 53 -26.88 6.88 -21.33
CA PRO A 53 -25.97 6.23 -20.40
C PRO A 53 -24.76 7.12 -20.07
N LEU A 54 -24.39 7.20 -18.78
CA LEU A 54 -23.12 7.82 -18.36
C LEU A 54 -21.90 6.92 -18.63
N PHE A 55 -22.14 5.61 -18.79
CA PHE A 55 -21.17 4.61 -19.23
C PHE A 55 -21.86 3.60 -20.15
N ASP A 56 -21.43 3.53 -21.41
CA ASP A 56 -21.86 2.51 -22.36
C ASP A 56 -20.84 1.37 -22.34
N VAL A 57 -21.17 0.29 -21.62
CA VAL A 57 -20.30 -0.89 -21.48
C VAL A 57 -21.07 -2.12 -21.95
N GLU A 58 -20.85 -2.50 -23.21
CA GLU A 58 -21.33 -3.76 -23.79
C GLU A 58 -21.04 -4.95 -22.84
N ASP A 59 -21.95 -5.93 -22.73
CA ASP A 59 -21.65 -7.19 -22.04
C ASP A 59 -20.40 -7.82 -22.69
N PRO A 60 -19.28 -8.02 -21.94
CA PRO A 60 -18.04 -8.55 -22.50
C PRO A 60 -18.21 -9.95 -23.10
N ARG A 61 -19.27 -10.69 -22.75
CA ARG A 61 -19.58 -12.02 -23.32
C ARG A 61 -20.05 -11.97 -24.77
N SER A 62 -20.43 -10.80 -25.30
CA SER A 62 -20.81 -10.62 -26.71
C SER A 62 -19.72 -11.01 -27.72
N LYS A 63 -18.45 -11.08 -27.27
CA LYS A 63 -17.28 -11.36 -28.11
C LYS A 63 -16.47 -12.58 -27.65
N MET A 64 -17.03 -13.48 -26.84
CA MET A 64 -16.32 -14.71 -26.43
C MET A 64 -16.11 -15.64 -27.63
N PRO A 65 -14.87 -16.07 -27.95
CA PRO A 65 -14.63 -16.97 -29.08
C PRO A 65 -15.28 -18.33 -28.85
N LYS A 66 -16.16 -18.76 -29.75
CA LYS A 66 -16.80 -20.09 -29.69
C LYS A 66 -15.86 -21.19 -30.19
N PHE A 67 -14.95 -21.63 -29.32
CA PHE A 67 -14.03 -22.73 -29.61
C PHE A 67 -14.77 -24.06 -29.85
N LYS A 68 -14.80 -24.53 -31.10
CA LYS A 68 -15.37 -25.84 -31.45
C LYS A 68 -14.35 -26.96 -31.18
N GLY A 69 -14.38 -27.51 -29.97
CA GLY A 69 -13.58 -28.67 -29.59
C GLY A 69 -13.99 -29.19 -28.21
N LYS A 70 -13.63 -30.44 -27.89
CA LYS A 70 -13.81 -30.97 -26.52
C LYS A 70 -12.75 -30.47 -25.52
N PHE A 71 -11.75 -29.70 -25.99
CA PHE A 71 -10.55 -29.32 -25.25
C PHE A 71 -10.09 -27.92 -25.68
N LEU A 72 -9.57 -27.15 -24.73
CA LEU A 72 -8.91 -25.87 -24.96
C LEU A 72 -7.39 -26.06 -24.86
N ASP A 73 -6.62 -25.32 -25.65
CA ASP A 73 -5.16 -25.18 -25.42
C ASP A 73 -4.85 -24.15 -24.33
N ALA A 74 -3.58 -23.99 -23.96
CA ALA A 74 -3.17 -23.10 -22.87
C ALA A 74 -3.44 -21.60 -23.15
N TYR A 75 -3.33 -21.16 -24.41
CA TYR A 75 -3.64 -19.78 -24.78
C TYR A 75 -5.16 -19.55 -24.77
N GLN A 76 -5.94 -20.51 -25.28
CA GLN A 76 -7.40 -20.49 -25.22
C GLN A 76 -7.92 -20.49 -23.78
N ALA A 77 -7.29 -21.26 -22.88
CA ALA A 77 -7.64 -21.28 -21.46
C ALA A 77 -7.33 -19.94 -20.75
N LEU A 78 -6.18 -19.33 -21.06
CA LEU A 78 -5.84 -17.98 -20.56
C LEU A 78 -6.78 -16.91 -21.12
N GLU A 79 -7.21 -17.04 -22.38
CA GLU A 79 -8.16 -16.13 -23.00
C GLU A 79 -9.56 -16.25 -22.36
N VAL A 80 -10.05 -17.47 -22.10
CA VAL A 80 -11.29 -17.69 -21.34
C VAL A 80 -11.17 -17.12 -19.92
N ALA A 81 -10.07 -17.38 -19.20
CA ALA A 81 -9.85 -16.83 -17.87
C ALA A 81 -9.83 -15.28 -17.86
N ARG A 82 -9.25 -14.65 -18.90
CA ARG A 82 -9.29 -13.19 -19.08
C ARG A 82 -10.73 -12.67 -19.24
N TYR A 83 -11.56 -13.34 -20.04
CA TYR A 83 -12.98 -12.97 -20.19
C TYR A 83 -13.76 -13.16 -18.88
N ASP A 84 -13.51 -14.24 -18.13
CA ASP A 84 -14.13 -14.48 -16.82
C ASP A 84 -13.77 -13.37 -15.80
N ILE A 85 -12.49 -12.96 -15.72
CA ILE A 85 -12.04 -11.85 -14.86
C ILE A 85 -12.72 -10.53 -15.26
N GLN A 86 -12.79 -10.23 -16.56
CA GLN A 86 -13.46 -9.03 -17.07
C GLN A 86 -14.97 -9.03 -16.75
N TYR A 87 -15.62 -10.19 -16.83
CA TYR A 87 -17.01 -10.35 -16.42
C TYR A 87 -17.20 -10.16 -14.90
N CYS A 88 -16.28 -10.68 -14.08
CA CYS A 88 -16.30 -10.47 -12.63
C CYS A 88 -16.15 -9.00 -12.23
N ASP A 89 -15.20 -8.26 -12.83
CA ASP A 89 -15.04 -6.81 -12.63
C ASP A 89 -16.30 -6.03 -13.06
N TRP A 90 -16.83 -6.32 -14.26
CA TRP A 90 -18.08 -5.73 -14.73
C TRP A 90 -19.25 -5.99 -13.76
N ARG A 91 -19.40 -7.24 -13.29
CA ARG A 91 -20.51 -7.61 -12.40
C ARG A 91 -20.38 -6.95 -11.02
N ALA A 92 -19.19 -6.92 -10.44
CA ALA A 92 -18.93 -6.26 -9.17
C ALA A 92 -19.28 -4.76 -9.22
N ARG A 93 -18.96 -4.07 -10.32
CA ARG A 93 -19.36 -2.68 -10.54
C ARG A 93 -20.88 -2.50 -10.62
N GLN A 94 -21.59 -3.40 -11.30
CA GLN A 94 -23.06 -3.36 -11.37
C GLN A 94 -23.72 -3.61 -10.01
N ASP A 95 -23.19 -4.53 -9.21
CA ASP A 95 -23.71 -4.81 -7.87
C ASP A 95 -23.49 -3.60 -6.93
N LEU A 96 -22.31 -2.95 -7.00
CA LEU A 96 -22.03 -1.71 -6.26
C LEU A 96 -22.93 -0.54 -6.69
N LEU A 97 -23.12 -0.33 -8.00
CA LEU A 97 -24.03 0.70 -8.52
C LEU A 97 -25.46 0.49 -8.03
N THR A 98 -25.91 -0.77 -7.94
CA THR A 98 -27.24 -1.12 -7.41
C THR A 98 -27.38 -0.69 -5.95
N ILE A 99 -26.38 -0.95 -5.11
CA ILE A 99 -26.37 -0.50 -3.70
C ILE A 99 -26.38 1.03 -3.60
N MET A 100 -25.58 1.73 -4.42
CA MET A 100 -25.53 3.20 -4.41
C MET A 100 -26.88 3.83 -4.75
N ILE A 101 -27.55 3.34 -5.80
CA ILE A 101 -28.89 3.82 -6.21
C ILE A 101 -29.93 3.53 -5.12
N LEU A 102 -29.88 2.36 -4.47
CA LEU A 102 -30.78 2.05 -3.36
C LEU A 102 -30.53 2.93 -2.14
N HIS A 103 -29.27 3.27 -1.84
CA HIS A 103 -28.94 4.20 -0.77
C HIS A 103 -29.45 5.62 -1.05
N GLU A 104 -29.33 6.10 -2.30
CA GLU A 104 -29.87 7.39 -2.73
C GLU A 104 -31.40 7.45 -2.55
N LYS A 105 -32.15 6.40 -2.97
CA LYS A 105 -33.59 6.30 -2.69
C LYS A 105 -33.93 6.34 -1.19
N VAL A 106 -33.12 5.71 -0.33
CA VAL A 106 -33.32 5.79 1.13
C VAL A 106 -33.14 7.23 1.63
N VAL A 107 -32.15 7.96 1.11
CA VAL A 107 -31.95 9.39 1.42
C VAL A 107 -33.13 10.24 0.93
N GLU A 108 -33.66 9.98 -0.26
CA GLU A 108 -34.86 10.67 -0.78
C GLU A 108 -36.08 10.44 0.10
N VAL A 109 -36.35 9.19 0.52
CA VAL A 109 -37.49 8.86 1.41
C VAL A 109 -37.31 9.49 2.79
N LEU A 110 -36.08 9.57 3.31
CA LEU A 110 -35.79 10.19 4.61
C LEU A 110 -35.67 11.73 4.58
N ASN A 111 -35.70 12.34 3.38
CA ASN A 111 -35.56 13.78 3.20
C ASN A 111 -36.57 14.56 4.06
N PRO A 112 -36.13 15.51 4.91
CA PRO A 112 -37.02 16.32 5.75
C PRO A 112 -38.15 17.01 4.98
N LEU A 113 -37.91 17.43 3.73
CA LEU A 113 -38.91 18.09 2.88
C LEU A 113 -40.01 17.13 2.39
N ALA A 114 -39.72 15.82 2.26
CA ALA A 114 -40.72 14.83 1.88
C ALA A 114 -41.80 14.61 2.97
N ARG A 115 -41.51 15.00 4.22
CA ARG A 115 -42.45 14.91 5.36
C ARG A 115 -43.65 15.85 5.25
N GLU A 116 -43.57 16.87 4.41
CA GLU A 116 -44.68 17.81 4.17
C GLU A 116 -45.74 17.22 3.23
N TYR A 117 -45.40 16.18 2.45
CA TYR A 117 -46.23 15.62 1.39
C TYR A 117 -46.50 14.09 1.51
N LYS A 118 -45.72 13.34 2.29
CA LYS A 118 -45.92 11.90 2.52
C LYS A 118 -46.35 11.60 3.96
N SER A 119 -47.26 10.64 4.12
CA SER A 119 -47.65 10.15 5.46
C SER A 119 -46.55 9.27 6.07
N ILE A 120 -46.45 9.27 7.41
CA ILE A 120 -45.51 8.41 8.16
C ILE A 120 -45.74 6.92 7.85
N GLY A 121 -47.00 6.51 7.63
CA GLY A 121 -47.33 5.14 7.24
C GLY A 121 -46.79 4.77 5.85
N THR A 122 -46.88 5.70 4.90
CA THR A 122 -46.32 5.55 3.54
C THR A 122 -44.80 5.43 3.59
N MET A 123 -44.12 6.35 4.29
CA MET A 123 -42.66 6.33 4.46
C MET A 123 -42.17 5.03 5.11
N LYS A 124 -42.89 4.52 6.13
CA LYS A 124 -42.53 3.25 6.78
C LYS A 124 -42.66 2.05 5.83
N LYS A 125 -43.62 2.06 4.90
CA LYS A 125 -43.76 1.01 3.87
C LYS A 125 -42.64 1.08 2.85
N GLU A 126 -42.37 2.27 2.31
CA GLU A 126 -41.28 2.50 1.34
C GLU A 126 -39.90 2.11 1.93
N LEU A 127 -39.64 2.45 3.19
CA LEU A 127 -38.39 2.05 3.88
C LEU A 127 -38.28 0.54 4.09
N ALA A 128 -39.39 -0.17 4.36
CA ALA A 128 -39.39 -1.62 4.52
C ALA A 128 -39.14 -2.34 3.17
N GLU A 129 -39.69 -1.81 2.08
CA GLU A 129 -39.45 -2.32 0.71
C GLU A 129 -37.98 -2.08 0.30
N LEU A 130 -37.46 -0.86 0.51
CA LEU A 130 -36.04 -0.54 0.26
C LEU A 130 -35.07 -1.35 1.13
N GLN A 131 -35.45 -1.68 2.37
CA GLN A 131 -34.63 -2.54 3.24
C GLN A 131 -34.48 -3.96 2.69
N ASP A 132 -35.53 -4.52 2.08
CA ASP A 132 -35.44 -5.83 1.43
C ASP A 132 -34.65 -5.76 0.11
N GLU A 133 -34.90 -4.75 -0.75
CA GLU A 133 -34.11 -4.53 -1.97
C GLU A 133 -32.60 -4.39 -1.64
N LEU A 134 -32.26 -3.64 -0.59
CA LEU A 134 -30.88 -3.44 -0.14
C LEU A 134 -30.27 -4.74 0.45
N SER A 135 -31.06 -5.55 1.15
CA SER A 135 -30.64 -6.88 1.62
C SER A 135 -30.33 -7.83 0.46
N GLN A 136 -31.17 -7.82 -0.58
CA GLN A 136 -30.96 -8.60 -1.80
C GLN A 136 -29.71 -8.11 -2.58
N ALA A 137 -29.49 -6.80 -2.68
CA ALA A 137 -28.32 -6.23 -3.34
C ALA A 137 -27.00 -6.59 -2.63
N HIS A 138 -26.93 -6.49 -1.30
CA HIS A 138 -25.77 -6.96 -0.53
C HIS A 138 -25.50 -8.46 -0.73
N ARG A 139 -26.56 -9.28 -0.83
CA ARG A 139 -26.41 -10.71 -1.13
C ARG A 139 -25.77 -10.95 -2.51
N GLN A 140 -26.08 -10.13 -3.52
CA GLN A 140 -25.43 -10.23 -4.83
C GLN A 140 -23.94 -9.84 -4.77
N VAL A 141 -23.57 -8.81 -4.00
CA VAL A 141 -22.15 -8.47 -3.78
C VAL A 141 -21.38 -9.65 -3.19
N HIS A 142 -21.89 -10.31 -2.15
CA HIS A 142 -21.23 -11.50 -1.58
C HIS A 142 -21.14 -12.68 -2.56
N ILE A 143 -22.12 -12.84 -3.46
CA ILE A 143 -22.05 -13.84 -4.53
C ILE A 143 -20.95 -13.48 -5.55
N SER A 144 -20.80 -12.19 -5.89
CA SER A 144 -19.75 -11.71 -6.79
C SER A 144 -18.36 -11.76 -6.16
N GLU A 145 -18.23 -11.48 -4.86
CA GLU A 145 -17.03 -11.71 -4.05
C GLU A 145 -16.59 -13.18 -4.08
N ALA A 146 -17.52 -14.11 -3.81
CA ALA A 146 -17.26 -15.55 -3.90
C ALA A 146 -16.86 -16.01 -5.32
N ARG A 147 -17.43 -15.41 -6.38
CA ARG A 147 -17.03 -15.67 -7.77
C ARG A 147 -15.60 -15.21 -8.05
N VAL A 148 -15.22 -14.01 -7.59
CA VAL A 148 -13.85 -13.48 -7.72
C VAL A 148 -12.85 -14.38 -6.99
N SER A 149 -13.13 -14.76 -5.73
CA SER A 149 -12.28 -15.69 -4.97
C SER A 149 -12.10 -17.01 -5.73
N THR A 150 -13.21 -17.61 -6.19
CA THR A 150 -13.18 -18.86 -6.98
C THR A 150 -12.38 -18.74 -8.28
N ALA A 151 -12.37 -17.56 -8.92
CA ALA A 151 -11.57 -17.31 -10.12
C ALA A 151 -10.07 -17.18 -9.80
N LEU A 152 -9.73 -16.50 -8.70
CA LEU A 152 -8.35 -16.39 -8.21
C LEU A 152 -7.77 -17.76 -7.80
N ASP A 153 -8.55 -18.59 -7.10
CA ASP A 153 -8.15 -19.96 -6.74
C ASP A 153 -7.85 -20.82 -7.98
N LYS A 154 -8.67 -20.70 -9.03
CA LYS A 154 -8.44 -21.39 -10.32
C LYS A 154 -7.18 -20.89 -11.03
N LEU A 155 -6.89 -19.60 -10.98
CA LEU A 155 -5.67 -19.02 -11.56
C LEU A 155 -4.42 -19.51 -10.81
N ALA A 156 -4.45 -19.52 -9.47
CA ALA A 156 -3.37 -20.04 -8.65
C ALA A 156 -3.11 -21.53 -8.93
N TYR A 157 -4.17 -22.33 -9.04
CA TYR A 157 -4.06 -23.75 -9.43
C TYR A 157 -3.52 -23.95 -10.85
N MET A 158 -3.89 -23.08 -11.80
CA MET A 158 -3.32 -23.10 -13.16
C MET A 158 -1.85 -22.70 -13.18
N GLU A 159 -1.43 -21.74 -12.35
CA GLU A 159 -0.04 -21.33 -12.18
C GLU A 159 0.82 -22.47 -11.62
N GLU A 160 0.34 -23.16 -10.57
CA GLU A 160 0.98 -24.36 -10.00
C GLU A 160 1.17 -25.46 -11.06
N LEU A 161 0.11 -25.79 -11.80
CA LEU A 161 0.12 -26.78 -12.90
C LEU A 161 1.06 -26.45 -14.07
N VAL A 162 1.32 -25.15 -14.31
CA VAL A 162 2.24 -24.68 -15.35
C VAL A 162 3.68 -24.73 -14.82
N ASN A 163 3.91 -24.29 -13.59
CA ASN A 163 5.22 -24.33 -12.94
C ASN A 163 5.72 -25.78 -12.79
N ASP A 164 4.90 -26.71 -12.29
CA ASP A 164 5.27 -28.12 -12.15
C ASP A 164 5.70 -28.76 -13.49
N ARG A 165 5.03 -28.42 -14.59
CA ARG A 165 5.41 -28.91 -15.92
C ARG A 165 6.63 -28.21 -16.51
N LEU A 166 6.93 -26.97 -16.11
CA LEU A 166 8.20 -26.30 -16.45
C LEU A 166 9.38 -26.93 -15.68
N PHE A 167 9.16 -27.49 -14.48
CA PHE A 167 10.16 -28.25 -13.75
C PHE A 167 10.38 -29.66 -14.31
N GLN A 168 9.31 -30.37 -14.72
CA GLN A 168 9.43 -31.72 -15.29
C GLN A 168 10.20 -31.76 -16.63
N ASP A 169 10.05 -30.74 -17.48
CA ASP A 169 10.75 -30.66 -18.78
C ASP A 169 12.22 -30.19 -18.68
N ARG A 170 12.79 -30.08 -17.47
CA ARG A 170 14.17 -29.63 -17.23
C ARG A 170 15.11 -30.68 -16.63
N SER A 171 14.67 -31.92 -16.46
CA SER A 171 15.47 -33.00 -15.86
C SER A 171 15.52 -34.23 -16.78
N PRO A 172 16.72 -34.64 -17.20
CA PRO A 172 17.21 -35.95 -16.75
C PRO A 172 18.70 -35.93 -16.31
N ALA A 173 19.09 -36.98 -15.57
CA ALA A 173 20.29 -37.10 -14.72
C ALA A 173 20.18 -36.28 -13.41
N GLU A 174 20.50 -36.81 -12.21
CA GLU A 174 21.20 -38.07 -11.87
C GLU A 174 20.63 -38.72 -10.58
N SER A 175 21.14 -39.90 -10.22
CA SER A 175 20.52 -40.88 -9.30
C SER A 175 20.90 -40.79 -7.81
N ASP A 176 19.99 -41.25 -6.96
CA ASP A 176 20.15 -41.99 -5.67
C ASP A 176 21.46 -41.86 -4.86
N GLN A 177 21.34 -41.48 -3.58
CA GLN A 177 21.53 -42.44 -2.47
C GLN A 177 21.02 -41.93 -1.11
N ALA A 178 21.00 -42.82 -0.11
CA ALA A 178 20.10 -42.79 1.04
C ALA A 178 20.66 -42.21 2.36
N SER A 179 19.73 -41.92 3.28
CA SER A 179 19.92 -41.54 4.69
C SER A 179 20.71 -42.59 5.51
N PRO A 180 21.26 -42.23 6.69
CA PRO A 180 20.43 -42.19 7.91
C PRO A 180 20.80 -41.09 8.94
N SER A 181 20.00 -41.02 10.00
CA SER A 181 20.15 -40.21 11.22
C SER A 181 19.63 -41.02 12.43
N PRO A 182 19.66 -40.55 13.69
CA PRO A 182 20.47 -39.50 14.32
C PRO A 182 21.23 -40.01 15.58
N SER A 183 22.03 -39.17 16.25
CA SER A 183 22.45 -39.40 17.64
C SER A 183 22.49 -38.12 18.47
N SER A 184 21.97 -38.18 19.68
CA SER A 184 21.81 -37.08 20.63
C SER A 184 23.07 -36.78 21.44
N SER A 185 23.25 -35.51 21.82
CA SER A 185 23.96 -35.16 23.05
C SER A 185 23.46 -33.82 23.61
N THR A 186 22.85 -33.88 24.78
CA THR A 186 22.33 -32.73 25.52
C THR A 186 23.43 -32.15 26.40
N GLN A 187 23.73 -30.85 26.31
CA GLN A 187 24.54 -30.16 27.32
C GLN A 187 23.80 -28.93 27.86
N SER A 188 23.71 -28.88 29.19
CA SER A 188 23.01 -27.87 29.97
C SER A 188 23.85 -26.61 30.16
N LEU A 189 23.27 -25.45 29.89
CA LEU A 189 23.85 -24.14 30.19
C LEU A 189 23.19 -23.55 31.44
N ASP A 190 23.84 -23.70 32.60
CA ASP A 190 23.52 -22.92 33.79
C ASP A 190 24.04 -21.49 33.62
N ALA A 191 23.15 -20.57 33.24
CA ALA A 191 23.45 -19.15 33.11
C ALA A 191 22.81 -18.33 34.25
N VAL A 192 23.68 -17.71 35.06
CA VAL A 192 23.35 -16.92 36.25
C VAL A 192 22.33 -15.80 35.95
N LYS A 193 21.18 -15.83 36.63
CA LYS A 193 20.13 -14.80 36.54
C LYS A 193 20.49 -13.52 37.30
N ASN A 194 21.28 -12.64 36.69
CA ASN A 194 21.31 -11.23 37.10
C ASN A 194 20.19 -10.44 36.39
N LYS A 195 18.98 -10.45 36.97
CA LYS A 195 17.86 -9.62 36.50
C LYS A 195 18.08 -8.16 36.90
N SER A 196 18.74 -7.39 36.02
CA SER A 196 18.54 -5.94 35.98
C SER A 196 17.04 -5.65 35.80
N SER A 197 16.48 -4.73 36.61
CA SER A 197 15.09 -4.31 36.44
C SER A 197 14.98 -3.53 35.12
N ARG A 198 14.28 -4.10 34.14
CA ARG A 198 13.98 -3.41 32.88
C ARG A 198 13.08 -2.22 33.21
N LYS A 199 13.59 -1.00 33.00
CA LYS A 199 12.80 0.22 33.15
C LYS A 199 11.74 0.25 32.04
N ASN A 200 10.47 0.35 32.41
CA ASN A 200 9.39 0.54 31.44
C ASN A 200 9.56 1.90 30.75
N LEU A 201 9.67 1.90 29.43
CA LEU A 201 9.70 3.13 28.62
C LEU A 201 8.28 3.69 28.52
N LYS A 202 8.04 4.90 29.05
CA LYS A 202 6.74 5.59 28.98
C LYS A 202 6.66 6.52 27.74
N VAL A 203 6.89 5.97 26.55
CA VAL A 203 7.09 6.79 25.33
C VAL A 203 5.87 6.79 24.39
N SER A 204 5.08 5.71 24.37
CA SER A 204 3.69 5.75 23.88
C SER A 204 2.77 5.86 25.09
N GLY A 205 2.39 7.06 25.48
CA GLY A 205 1.33 7.29 26.47
C GLY A 205 -0.05 7.32 25.82
N PRO A 206 -1.11 7.74 26.56
CA PRO A 206 -2.28 8.33 25.90
C PRO A 206 -1.82 9.42 24.92
N VAL A 207 -2.43 9.46 23.75
CA VAL A 207 -2.07 10.34 22.63
C VAL A 207 -1.97 11.83 23.06
N GLN A 208 -0.76 12.39 23.09
CA GLN A 208 -0.49 13.78 23.54
C GLN A 208 -0.38 14.78 22.38
N PRO A 209 -0.64 16.08 22.60
CA PRO A 209 -0.23 17.15 21.70
C PRO A 209 1.27 17.06 21.35
N TYR A 210 1.61 17.35 20.09
CA TYR A 210 3.02 17.40 19.67
C TYR A 210 3.77 18.53 20.40
N GLN A 211 4.95 18.21 20.95
CA GLN A 211 5.80 19.22 21.57
C GLN A 211 6.43 20.14 20.51
N PRO A 212 6.59 21.46 20.76
CA PRO A 212 7.13 22.39 19.79
C PRO A 212 8.49 21.98 19.21
N HIS A 213 9.35 21.38 20.04
CA HIS A 213 10.68 20.93 19.64
C HIS A 213 10.67 19.89 18.51
N LEU A 214 9.63 19.06 18.39
CA LEU A 214 9.51 18.11 17.28
C LEU A 214 9.20 18.83 15.95
N LYS A 215 8.63 20.05 15.97
CA LYS A 215 8.42 20.84 14.74
C LYS A 215 9.72 21.44 14.20
N ASN A 216 10.79 21.55 15.01
CA ASN A 216 12.04 22.23 14.67
C ASN A 216 12.99 21.35 13.84
N PHE A 217 12.47 20.75 12.77
CA PHE A 217 13.21 19.94 11.79
C PHE A 217 12.70 20.24 10.37
N TRP A 218 13.50 19.86 9.37
CA TRP A 218 13.05 19.83 7.98
C TRP A 218 12.26 18.55 7.69
N TYR A 219 11.07 18.74 7.10
CA TYR A 219 10.15 17.65 6.76
C TYR A 219 9.90 17.59 5.25
N PRO A 220 10.13 16.46 4.58
CA PRO A 220 9.62 16.22 3.23
C PRO A 220 8.10 16.04 3.27
N VAL A 221 7.36 16.75 2.40
CA VAL A 221 5.88 16.78 2.42
C VAL A 221 5.21 16.39 1.11
N ALA A 222 5.92 16.51 -0.01
CA ALA A 222 5.50 16.03 -1.32
C ALA A 222 6.72 15.71 -2.19
N PHE A 223 6.55 14.89 -3.22
CA PHE A 223 7.53 14.81 -4.29
C PHE A 223 7.39 16.04 -5.21
N SER A 224 8.50 16.53 -5.76
CA SER A 224 8.50 17.69 -6.67
C SER A 224 7.67 17.42 -7.93
N THR A 225 7.68 16.17 -8.39
CA THR A 225 6.94 15.61 -9.53
C THR A 225 5.42 15.67 -9.38
N ASP A 226 4.91 15.65 -8.14
CA ASP A 226 3.48 15.79 -7.84
C ASP A 226 3.03 17.26 -7.96
N LEU A 227 3.88 18.19 -7.50
CA LEU A 227 3.56 19.62 -7.45
C LEU A 227 3.82 20.27 -8.81
N LYS A 228 2.84 20.21 -9.71
CA LYS A 228 2.92 20.80 -11.06
C LYS A 228 2.59 22.29 -11.04
N ASP A 229 3.12 23.03 -12.03
CA ASP A 229 2.76 24.44 -12.23
C ASP A 229 1.23 24.62 -12.37
N GLY A 230 0.71 25.67 -11.75
CA GLY A 230 -0.74 25.95 -11.72
C GLY A 230 -1.56 25.05 -10.78
N THR A 231 -0.95 24.02 -10.18
CA THR A 231 -1.65 23.09 -9.26
C THR A 231 -1.39 23.40 -7.79
N MET A 232 -2.18 22.78 -6.92
CA MET A 232 -2.06 22.90 -5.46
C MET A 232 -2.13 21.52 -4.81
N ILE A 233 -1.36 21.31 -3.74
CA ILE A 233 -1.44 20.11 -2.92
C ILE A 233 -1.78 20.53 -1.48
N PRO A 234 -3.00 20.23 -0.98
CA PRO A 234 -3.28 20.36 0.44
C PRO A 234 -2.51 19.29 1.22
N ILE A 235 -1.95 19.68 2.36
CA ILE A 235 -1.31 18.79 3.33
C ILE A 235 -1.75 19.19 4.73
N ASP A 236 -1.91 18.21 5.63
CA ASP A 236 -1.93 18.47 7.07
C ASP A 236 -0.51 18.26 7.61
N CYS A 237 -0.05 19.12 8.52
CA CYS A 237 1.25 18.96 9.18
C CYS A 237 1.16 19.49 10.62
N PHE A 238 1.43 18.61 11.60
CA PHE A 238 1.27 18.87 13.04
C PHE A 238 -0.09 19.48 13.42
N GLU A 239 -1.19 18.88 12.92
CA GLU A 239 -2.57 19.31 13.13
C GLU A 239 -2.94 20.69 12.54
N GLU A 240 -2.04 21.33 11.79
CA GLU A 240 -2.29 22.58 11.06
C GLU A 240 -2.46 22.29 9.55
N PRO A 241 -3.49 22.85 8.88
CA PRO A 241 -3.73 22.62 7.45
C PRO A 241 -2.94 23.61 6.59
N TRP A 242 -2.18 23.09 5.63
CA TRP A 242 -1.31 23.84 4.71
C TRP A 242 -1.64 23.52 3.25
N VAL A 243 -1.15 24.36 2.34
CA VAL A 243 -1.27 24.14 0.90
C VAL A 243 0.03 24.53 0.21
N LEU A 244 0.53 23.59 -0.59
CA LEU A 244 1.69 23.76 -1.45
C LEU A 244 1.25 24.25 -2.82
N PHE A 245 1.98 25.19 -3.41
CA PHE A 245 1.82 25.65 -4.80
C PHE A 245 3.14 26.25 -5.31
N ARG A 246 3.29 26.39 -6.63
CA ARG A 246 4.48 27.06 -7.22
C ARG A 246 4.22 28.54 -7.47
N GLY A 247 5.22 29.36 -7.14
CA GLY A 247 5.28 30.78 -7.45
C GLY A 247 5.56 31.04 -8.94
N LYS A 248 5.53 32.31 -9.35
CA LYS A 248 5.80 32.72 -10.75
C LYS A 248 7.22 32.42 -11.22
N ASP A 249 8.14 32.24 -10.27
CA ASP A 249 9.53 31.83 -10.47
C ASP A 249 9.72 30.29 -10.45
N GLY A 250 8.63 29.53 -10.41
CA GLY A 250 8.63 28.07 -10.36
C GLY A 250 8.95 27.47 -8.98
N LYS A 251 9.34 28.28 -7.98
CA LYS A 251 9.71 27.79 -6.65
C LYS A 251 8.47 27.41 -5.84
N PRO A 252 8.52 26.35 -5.01
CA PRO A 252 7.42 26.00 -4.15
C PRO A 252 7.24 27.03 -3.01
N GLY A 253 5.99 27.30 -2.66
CA GLY A 253 5.60 27.95 -1.41
C GLY A 253 4.71 27.02 -0.59
N CYS A 254 4.69 27.22 0.73
CA CYS A 254 3.79 26.54 1.65
C CYS A 254 3.09 27.59 2.51
N VAL A 255 1.78 27.74 2.34
CA VAL A 255 0.97 28.72 3.09
C VAL A 255 -0.16 28.02 3.84
N GLN A 256 -0.65 28.67 4.90
CA GLN A 256 -1.78 28.14 5.67
C GLN A 256 -3.01 28.03 4.77
N ASN A 257 -3.67 26.88 4.78
CA ASN A 257 -4.82 26.56 3.91
C ASN A 257 -6.12 27.21 4.43
N THR A 258 -6.06 28.50 4.76
CA THR A 258 -7.12 29.23 5.46
C THR A 258 -7.05 30.71 5.07
N CYS A 259 -8.01 31.17 4.27
CA CYS A 259 -8.08 32.55 3.83
C CYS A 259 -8.31 33.52 5.00
N ALA A 260 -7.49 34.57 5.12
CA ALA A 260 -7.57 35.57 6.20
C ALA A 260 -8.93 36.30 6.28
N HIS A 261 -9.70 36.39 5.19
CA HIS A 261 -10.99 37.08 5.19
C HIS A 261 -12.10 36.29 5.95
N ARG A 262 -12.32 35.01 5.61
CA ARG A 262 -13.43 34.19 6.13
C ARG A 262 -13.08 32.71 6.33
N ALA A 263 -11.82 32.40 6.60
CA ALA A 263 -11.30 31.06 6.82
C ALA A 263 -11.58 30.01 5.70
N CYS A 264 -11.93 30.47 4.50
CA CYS A 264 -12.19 29.60 3.35
C CYS A 264 -10.92 28.79 3.00
N PRO A 265 -11.02 27.45 2.80
CA PRO A 265 -9.88 26.64 2.39
C PRO A 265 -9.35 27.07 1.02
N LEU A 266 -8.08 27.45 0.96
CA LEU A 266 -7.47 28.03 -0.24
C LEU A 266 -7.26 26.99 -1.35
N HIS A 267 -7.01 25.72 -1.00
CA HIS A 267 -6.84 24.62 -1.94
C HIS A 267 -8.07 24.33 -2.82
N LEU A 268 -9.25 24.87 -2.49
CA LEU A 268 -10.47 24.78 -3.30
C LEU A 268 -10.53 25.85 -4.41
N GLY A 269 -9.52 26.73 -4.51
CA GLY A 269 -9.41 27.77 -5.53
C GLY A 269 -8.52 27.41 -6.71
N SER A 270 -7.69 28.35 -7.15
CA SER A 270 -6.76 28.19 -8.27
C SER A 270 -5.41 28.85 -8.00
N VAL A 271 -4.41 28.57 -8.84
CA VAL A 271 -3.15 29.33 -8.86
C VAL A 271 -3.13 30.25 -10.07
N ASN A 272 -3.12 31.56 -9.83
CA ASN A 272 -3.13 32.59 -10.86
C ASN A 272 -1.79 33.34 -10.85
N GLU A 273 -1.02 33.25 -11.93
CA GLU A 273 0.33 33.85 -12.03
C GLU A 273 1.28 33.53 -10.84
N GLY A 274 1.19 32.32 -10.29
CA GLY A 274 2.00 31.93 -9.13
C GLY A 274 1.53 32.54 -7.79
N ARG A 275 0.28 32.96 -7.69
CA ARG A 275 -0.41 33.32 -6.45
C ARG A 275 -1.61 32.40 -6.23
N ILE A 276 -1.86 31.96 -5.00
CA ILE A 276 -3.03 31.16 -4.67
C ILE A 276 -4.26 32.07 -4.54
N GLN A 277 -5.30 31.83 -5.34
CA GLN A 277 -6.55 32.58 -5.33
C GLN A 277 -7.60 31.87 -4.47
N CYS A 278 -8.12 32.57 -3.45
CA CYS A 278 -9.25 32.13 -2.65
C CYS A 278 -10.53 32.03 -3.52
N PRO A 279 -11.24 30.88 -3.54
CA PRO A 279 -12.42 30.69 -4.40
C PRO A 279 -13.61 31.56 -3.99
N TYR A 280 -13.65 32.06 -2.75
CA TYR A 280 -14.82 32.76 -2.22
C TYR A 280 -14.91 34.23 -2.69
N HIS A 281 -13.79 34.97 -2.64
CA HIS A 281 -13.77 36.41 -2.95
C HIS A 281 -12.58 36.82 -3.83
N GLY A 282 -11.88 35.85 -4.44
CA GLY A 282 -10.76 36.11 -5.36
C GLY A 282 -9.53 36.77 -4.73
N TRP A 283 -9.38 36.74 -3.40
CA TRP A 283 -8.16 37.24 -2.73
C TRP A 283 -6.97 36.36 -3.13
N GLU A 284 -5.91 36.96 -3.67
CA GLU A 284 -4.71 36.25 -4.13
C GLU A 284 -3.55 36.44 -3.14
N TYR A 285 -2.85 35.36 -2.79
CA TYR A 285 -1.71 35.35 -1.88
C TYR A 285 -0.44 34.83 -2.57
N SER A 286 0.70 35.44 -2.27
CA SER A 286 2.04 35.01 -2.69
C SER A 286 2.49 33.74 -1.95
N THR A 287 3.62 33.15 -2.39
CA THR A 287 4.25 31.99 -1.73
C THR A 287 4.73 32.27 -0.30
N ASP A 288 5.02 33.53 0.05
CA ASP A 288 5.30 33.97 1.43
C ASP A 288 4.02 34.35 2.22
N GLY A 289 2.83 34.11 1.67
CA GLY A 289 1.54 34.34 2.35
C GLY A 289 1.05 35.79 2.38
N LYS A 290 1.71 36.74 1.71
CA LYS A 290 1.23 38.12 1.61
C LYS A 290 0.04 38.18 0.66
N CYS A 291 -1.04 38.88 1.04
CA CYS A 291 -2.14 39.14 0.12
C CYS A 291 -1.75 40.26 -0.85
N GLU A 292 -1.81 39.99 -2.15
CA GLU A 292 -1.35 40.92 -3.20
C GLU A 292 -2.50 41.53 -4.01
N LYS A 293 -3.71 40.95 -3.90
CA LYS A 293 -4.88 41.39 -4.66
C LYS A 293 -6.17 41.09 -3.92
N MET A 294 -7.08 42.07 -3.90
CA MET A 294 -8.41 41.96 -3.32
C MET A 294 -9.43 42.53 -4.33
N PRO A 295 -10.08 41.72 -5.19
CA PRO A 295 -10.84 42.24 -6.33
C PRO A 295 -12.00 43.19 -6.01
N SER A 296 -12.61 43.04 -4.82
CA SER A 296 -13.84 43.76 -4.44
C SER A 296 -13.63 44.81 -3.34
N THR A 297 -12.39 45.23 -3.05
CA THR A 297 -12.08 46.23 -2.03
C THR A 297 -10.71 46.87 -2.27
N LEU A 298 -10.36 47.90 -1.50
CA LEU A 298 -8.99 48.43 -1.45
C LEU A 298 -8.04 47.40 -0.85
N LEU A 299 -6.82 47.28 -1.41
CA LEU A 299 -5.81 46.35 -0.94
C LEU A 299 -5.34 46.74 0.48
N LEU A 300 -5.55 45.84 1.45
CA LEU A 300 -5.05 45.97 2.81
C LEU A 300 -3.76 45.16 3.00
N ASN A 301 -2.89 45.58 3.91
CA ASN A 301 -1.67 44.85 4.27
C ASN A 301 -2.01 43.62 5.14
N VAL A 302 -2.48 42.54 4.49
CA VAL A 302 -2.85 41.28 5.13
C VAL A 302 -1.86 40.19 4.74
N LYS A 303 -1.48 39.35 5.69
CA LYS A 303 -0.59 38.20 5.48
C LYS A 303 -1.12 36.98 6.25
N ILE A 304 -1.22 35.83 5.58
CA ILE A 304 -1.43 34.51 6.19
C ILE A 304 -0.09 33.91 6.61
N LYS A 305 -0.10 32.90 7.50
CA LYS A 305 1.12 32.17 7.83
C LYS A 305 1.68 31.48 6.58
N SER A 306 3.00 31.43 6.48
CA SER A 306 3.77 30.66 5.51
C SER A 306 4.89 29.91 6.21
N LEU A 307 5.22 28.70 5.75
CA LEU A 307 6.40 27.98 6.22
C LEU A 307 7.59 28.25 5.29
N PRO A 308 8.83 28.30 5.80
CA PRO A 308 10.03 28.13 4.98
C PRO A 308 9.86 26.86 4.13
N CYS A 309 9.97 27.01 2.82
CA CYS A 309 9.67 25.98 1.83
C CYS A 309 10.70 26.06 0.71
N PHE A 310 11.22 24.91 0.27
CA PHE A 310 12.11 24.81 -0.88
C PHE A 310 12.05 23.42 -1.52
N GLU A 311 12.70 23.28 -2.67
CA GLU A 311 12.80 22.04 -3.42
C GLU A 311 14.26 21.55 -3.44
N GLN A 312 14.49 20.28 -3.09
CA GLN A 312 15.79 19.64 -3.18
C GLN A 312 15.62 18.13 -3.35
N GLU A 313 16.47 17.51 -4.17
CA GLU A 313 16.53 16.04 -4.35
C GLU A 313 15.18 15.38 -4.74
N GLY A 314 14.39 16.10 -5.54
CA GLY A 314 13.08 15.66 -6.01
C GLY A 314 11.98 15.73 -4.95
N MET A 315 12.21 16.40 -3.81
CA MET A 315 11.23 16.57 -2.73
C MET A 315 10.99 18.04 -2.42
N ILE A 316 9.76 18.33 -1.98
CA ILE A 316 9.36 19.61 -1.38
C ILE A 316 9.52 19.48 0.13
N TRP A 317 10.30 20.38 0.71
CA TRP A 317 10.64 20.41 2.13
C TRP A 317 10.02 21.62 2.81
N VAL A 318 9.54 21.44 4.05
CA VAL A 318 9.04 22.55 4.90
C VAL A 318 9.63 22.51 6.30
N TRP A 319 9.70 23.67 6.94
CA TRP A 319 10.04 23.82 8.35
C TRP A 319 8.81 24.31 9.13
N PRO A 320 8.10 23.43 9.87
CA PRO A 320 6.93 23.81 10.65
C PRO A 320 7.27 24.40 12.03
N GLY A 321 8.56 24.45 12.39
CA GLY A 321 9.08 24.95 13.65
C GLY A 321 9.05 26.48 13.79
N SER A 322 9.12 26.95 15.04
CA SER A 322 9.25 28.38 15.37
C SER A 322 10.68 28.88 15.30
N ASP A 323 11.64 27.97 15.47
CA ASP A 323 13.06 28.31 15.57
C ASP A 323 13.64 28.57 14.17
N PRO A 324 14.77 29.31 14.04
CA PRO A 324 15.43 29.49 12.75
C PRO A 324 15.74 28.14 12.08
N PRO A 325 15.39 27.94 10.79
CA PRO A 325 15.62 26.67 10.12
C PRO A 325 17.09 26.24 10.09
N ALA A 326 17.32 24.95 10.30
CA ALA A 326 18.66 24.38 10.23
C ALA A 326 19.28 24.57 8.83
N ALA A 327 20.56 24.94 8.76
CA ALA A 327 21.25 25.18 7.49
C ALA A 327 21.58 23.90 6.72
N THR A 328 21.54 22.73 7.37
CA THR A 328 21.91 21.43 6.81
C THR A 328 20.69 20.52 6.65
N LEU A 329 20.73 19.71 5.60
CA LEU A 329 19.69 18.74 5.26
C LEU A 329 20.31 17.34 5.16
N PRO A 330 19.63 16.27 5.61
CA PRO A 330 20.01 14.93 5.24
C PRO A 330 19.75 14.71 3.75
N SER A 331 20.72 14.16 3.02
CA SER A 331 20.47 13.72 1.65
C SER A 331 19.57 12.48 1.66
N LEU A 332 18.58 12.48 0.76
CA LEU A 332 17.58 11.44 0.50
C LEU A 332 17.65 10.94 -0.96
N GLN A 333 18.73 11.25 -1.68
CA GLN A 333 19.06 10.55 -2.92
C GLN A 333 19.29 9.06 -2.64
N PRO A 334 18.85 8.16 -3.54
CA PRO A 334 19.22 6.76 -3.46
C PRO A 334 20.73 6.60 -3.68
N PRO A 335 21.34 5.48 -3.26
CA PRO A 335 22.78 5.28 -3.41
C PRO A 335 23.23 5.30 -4.88
N PRO A 336 24.52 5.57 -5.18
CA PRO A 336 25.04 5.53 -6.54
C PRO A 336 24.74 4.20 -7.24
N GLY A 337 24.26 4.26 -8.48
CA GLY A 337 23.86 3.08 -9.27
C GLY A 337 22.36 2.79 -9.24
N PHE A 338 21.64 3.21 -8.20
CA PHE A 338 20.18 3.03 -8.11
C PHE A 338 19.42 4.05 -8.97
N GLN A 339 18.27 3.62 -9.49
CA GLN A 339 17.33 4.47 -10.23
C GLN A 339 15.96 4.43 -9.56
N VAL A 340 15.33 5.60 -9.40
CA VAL A 340 13.96 5.71 -8.89
C VAL A 340 12.98 5.08 -9.89
N HIS A 341 12.14 4.17 -9.40
CA HIS A 341 11.14 3.43 -10.17
C HIS A 341 9.70 3.76 -9.76
N ALA A 342 9.47 4.19 -8.52
CA ALA A 342 8.18 4.67 -8.05
C ALA A 342 8.35 5.74 -6.96
N GLU A 343 7.46 6.74 -6.98
CA GLU A 343 7.24 7.73 -5.93
C GLU A 343 5.73 7.72 -5.66
N ILE A 344 5.33 7.48 -4.41
CA ILE A 344 3.93 7.22 -4.03
C ILE A 344 3.65 7.96 -2.72
N VAL A 345 2.51 8.68 -2.66
CA VAL A 345 2.04 9.37 -1.46
C VAL A 345 0.72 8.77 -0.99
N MET A 346 0.61 8.51 0.31
CA MET A 346 -0.55 7.90 0.97
C MET A 346 -0.89 8.63 2.28
N GLU A 347 -2.17 8.79 2.60
CA GLU A 347 -2.64 9.32 3.88
C GLU A 347 -3.18 8.16 4.72
N LEU A 348 -2.61 7.96 5.92
CA LEU A 348 -2.84 6.76 6.73
C LEU A 348 -3.44 7.12 8.09
N PRO A 349 -4.50 6.43 8.56
CA PRO A 349 -5.20 6.72 9.81
C PRO A 349 -4.47 6.21 11.08
N VAL A 350 -3.16 6.43 11.15
CA VAL A 350 -2.30 6.07 12.30
C VAL A 350 -1.33 7.20 12.63
N GLU A 351 -0.89 7.26 13.88
CA GLU A 351 0.15 8.16 14.38
C GLU A 351 1.53 7.78 13.80
N HIS A 352 2.34 8.79 13.47
CA HIS A 352 3.57 8.59 12.69
C HIS A 352 4.60 7.69 13.40
N GLY A 353 4.67 7.75 14.73
CA GLY A 353 5.57 6.91 15.50
C GLY A 353 5.20 5.44 15.45
N LEU A 354 3.91 5.08 15.45
CA LEU A 354 3.50 3.69 15.28
C LEU A 354 3.90 3.13 13.91
N LEU A 355 3.75 3.92 12.84
CA LEU A 355 4.16 3.52 11.51
C LEU A 355 5.70 3.41 11.40
N LEU A 356 6.45 4.36 11.96
CA LEU A 356 7.91 4.29 12.04
C LEU A 356 8.37 3.04 12.78
N ASP A 357 7.78 2.75 13.93
CA ASP A 357 8.17 1.61 14.76
C ASP A 357 7.89 0.25 14.06
N ASN A 358 6.80 0.15 13.29
CA ASN A 358 6.49 -0.99 12.42
C ASN A 358 7.42 -1.11 11.21
N LEU A 359 7.77 -0.01 10.54
CA LEU A 359 8.74 0.00 9.42
C LEU A 359 10.19 -0.28 9.87
N LEU A 360 10.50 -0.04 11.15
CA LEU A 360 11.79 -0.33 11.77
C LEU A 360 11.84 -1.73 12.43
N ASP A 361 10.77 -2.53 12.33
CA ASP A 361 10.74 -3.96 12.62
C ASP A 361 10.70 -4.77 11.31
N LEU A 362 11.34 -5.93 11.34
CA LEU A 362 11.31 -6.94 10.28
C LEU A 362 10.96 -8.32 10.84
N ALA A 363 10.91 -8.49 12.16
CA ALA A 363 10.53 -9.74 12.81
C ALA A 363 9.05 -10.09 12.57
N HIS A 364 8.18 -9.09 12.33
CA HIS A 364 6.78 -9.30 11.97
C HIS A 364 6.58 -9.82 10.54
N ALA A 365 7.56 -9.66 9.64
CA ALA A 365 7.37 -9.86 8.22
C ALA A 365 6.90 -11.29 7.82
N PRO A 366 7.48 -12.39 8.34
CA PRO A 366 7.00 -13.75 8.05
C PRO A 366 5.57 -14.05 8.51
N PHE A 367 5.01 -13.25 9.42
CA PHE A 367 3.65 -13.42 9.96
C PHE A 367 2.64 -12.52 9.25
N THR A 368 3.05 -11.31 8.88
CA THR A 368 2.18 -10.27 8.32
C THR A 368 2.13 -10.34 6.80
N HIS A 369 3.29 -10.51 6.15
CA HIS A 369 3.46 -10.44 4.69
C HIS A 369 3.42 -11.81 4.02
N THR A 370 2.58 -12.71 4.54
CA THR A 370 2.42 -14.09 4.05
C THR A 370 1.85 -14.18 2.64
N SER A 371 1.12 -13.14 2.19
CA SER A 371 0.59 -13.01 0.83
C SER A 371 1.46 -12.18 -0.12
N THR A 372 2.48 -11.48 0.38
CA THR A 372 3.34 -10.57 -0.40
C THR A 372 4.82 -11.00 -0.37
N PHE A 373 5.73 -10.15 0.11
CA PHE A 373 7.17 -10.34 -0.07
C PHE A 373 7.78 -11.40 0.85
N ALA A 374 7.13 -11.69 1.99
CA ALA A 374 7.54 -12.74 2.93
C ALA A 374 6.85 -14.09 2.70
N LYS A 375 6.10 -14.23 1.58
CA LYS A 375 5.43 -15.48 1.20
C LYS A 375 6.45 -16.63 1.11
N GLY A 376 6.31 -17.61 2.00
CA GLY A 376 7.19 -18.79 2.05
C GLY A 376 8.51 -18.58 2.80
N TRP A 377 8.72 -17.45 3.49
CA TRP A 377 9.85 -17.32 4.41
C TRP A 377 9.66 -18.26 5.61
N SER A 378 10.73 -18.93 6.02
CA SER A 378 10.73 -19.67 7.29
C SER A 378 10.78 -18.69 8.45
N VAL A 379 10.11 -19.02 9.57
CA VAL A 379 10.26 -18.28 10.82
C VAL A 379 11.59 -18.71 11.46
N PRO A 380 12.60 -17.82 11.56
CA PRO A 380 13.87 -18.17 12.21
C PRO A 380 13.68 -18.31 13.72
N SER A 381 14.48 -19.17 14.35
CA SER A 381 14.44 -19.39 15.81
C SER A 381 14.90 -18.17 16.62
N LEU A 382 15.67 -17.27 16.01
CA LEU A 382 16.11 -16.01 16.58
C LEU A 382 16.38 -15.00 15.46
N VAL A 383 15.77 -13.82 15.56
CA VAL A 383 16.11 -12.64 14.75
C VAL A 383 16.97 -11.69 15.58
N LYS A 384 18.00 -11.09 14.98
CA LYS A 384 18.79 -10.02 15.62
C LYS A 384 18.84 -8.80 14.71
N PHE A 385 18.78 -7.61 15.32
CA PHE A 385 19.18 -6.37 14.67
C PHE A 385 20.58 -5.96 15.13
N LEU A 386 21.55 -6.06 14.22
CA LEU A 386 22.96 -5.86 14.49
C LEU A 386 23.37 -4.45 14.06
N THR A 387 23.80 -3.65 15.04
CA THR A 387 23.99 -2.20 14.87
C THR A 387 25.04 -1.67 15.85
N PRO A 388 25.92 -0.73 15.41
CA PRO A 388 26.90 -0.05 16.27
C PRO A 388 26.26 0.60 17.50
N ALA A 389 27.04 0.81 18.56
CA ALA A 389 26.53 1.35 19.83
C ALA A 389 25.86 2.73 19.69
N SER A 390 26.44 3.61 18.86
CA SER A 390 25.98 4.97 18.57
C SER A 390 25.13 5.10 17.30
N GLY A 391 24.92 4.03 16.52
CA GLY A 391 24.29 4.12 15.20
C GLY A 391 22.75 4.22 15.24
N LEU A 392 22.17 4.89 14.25
CA LEU A 392 20.75 4.74 13.88
C LEU A 392 20.56 3.82 12.66
N GLN A 393 21.62 3.09 12.29
CA GLN A 393 21.66 2.15 11.16
C GLN A 393 22.14 0.77 11.62
N GLY A 394 21.77 -0.28 10.90
CA GLY A 394 22.21 -1.65 11.15
C GLY A 394 21.62 -2.63 10.14
N TYR A 395 21.91 -3.91 10.34
CA TYR A 395 21.47 -4.99 9.47
C TYR A 395 20.70 -6.05 10.25
N TRP A 396 19.83 -6.76 9.55
CA TRP A 396 19.07 -7.87 10.10
C TRP A 396 19.82 -9.20 9.94
N ASP A 397 19.70 -10.07 10.92
CA ASP A 397 20.23 -11.44 10.91
C ASP A 397 19.04 -12.39 11.16
N PRO A 398 18.67 -13.28 10.21
CA PRO A 398 19.41 -13.70 9.01
C PRO A 398 19.00 -13.02 7.68
N TYR A 399 18.20 -11.95 7.69
CA TYR A 399 17.69 -11.34 6.45
C TYR A 399 18.71 -10.34 5.86
N PRO A 400 19.11 -10.44 4.56
CA PRO A 400 20.00 -9.49 3.91
C PRO A 400 19.28 -8.14 3.65
N ILE A 401 19.03 -7.41 4.73
CA ILE A 401 18.32 -6.14 4.78
C ILE A 401 19.05 -5.20 5.73
N ASP A 402 19.57 -4.11 5.18
CA ASP A 402 20.06 -2.97 5.94
C ASP A 402 18.90 -2.00 6.21
N MET A 403 18.85 -1.42 7.40
CA MET A 403 17.90 -0.37 7.78
C MET A 403 18.58 0.77 8.52
N GLU A 404 18.12 1.99 8.25
CA GLU A 404 18.53 3.23 8.92
C GLU A 404 17.31 4.09 9.26
N PHE A 405 17.19 4.52 10.52
CA PHE A 405 16.32 5.62 10.92
C PHE A 405 17.07 6.95 10.74
N ARG A 406 16.53 7.86 9.93
CA ARG A 406 17.01 9.24 9.84
C ARG A 406 16.01 10.20 10.49
N PRO A 407 16.44 10.95 11.54
CA PRO A 407 15.64 12.01 12.14
C PRO A 407 15.13 13.03 11.11
N PRO A 408 13.89 13.53 11.24
CA PRO A 408 12.96 13.25 12.35
C PRO A 408 12.01 12.06 12.12
N CYS A 409 11.78 11.65 10.87
CA CYS A 409 10.67 10.74 10.52
C CYS A 409 10.92 9.88 9.27
N MET A 410 12.19 9.54 8.98
CA MET A 410 12.55 8.84 7.75
C MET A 410 13.13 7.46 8.04
N VAL A 411 12.73 6.46 7.26
CA VAL A 411 13.28 5.11 7.28
C VAL A 411 13.84 4.80 5.90
N LEU A 412 15.12 4.45 5.87
CA LEU A 412 15.81 3.94 4.68
C LEU A 412 16.03 2.45 4.86
N SER A 413 15.72 1.66 3.84
CA SER A 413 16.06 0.24 3.80
C SER A 413 16.73 -0.11 2.48
N THR A 414 17.67 -1.06 2.52
CA THR A 414 18.29 -1.66 1.34
C THR A 414 18.18 -3.17 1.47
N ILE A 415 17.41 -3.78 0.58
CA ILE A 415 17.08 -5.20 0.56
C ILE A 415 17.89 -5.87 -0.54
N GLY A 416 18.71 -6.85 -0.16
CA GLY A 416 19.39 -7.75 -1.09
C GLY A 416 18.42 -8.74 -1.71
N ILE A 417 18.31 -8.74 -3.04
CA ILE A 417 17.49 -9.67 -3.81
C ILE A 417 18.45 -10.61 -4.55
N SER A 418 18.45 -11.89 -4.19
CA SER A 418 19.18 -12.92 -4.95
C SER A 418 18.27 -13.68 -5.92
N LYS A 419 17.00 -13.91 -5.56
CA LYS A 419 15.91 -14.33 -6.47
C LYS A 419 14.59 -13.70 -6.04
N PRO A 420 13.64 -13.42 -6.96
CA PRO A 420 12.28 -13.01 -6.58
C PRO A 420 11.65 -14.02 -5.61
N GLY A 421 11.19 -13.56 -4.45
CA GLY A 421 10.56 -14.40 -3.43
C GLY A 421 11.51 -15.31 -2.62
N LYS A 422 12.84 -15.21 -2.79
CA LYS A 422 13.81 -15.91 -1.93
C LYS A 422 14.98 -15.03 -1.52
N LEU A 423 15.09 -14.80 -0.22
CA LEU A 423 16.28 -14.23 0.42
C LEU A 423 17.34 -15.33 0.62
N GLU A 424 18.10 -15.65 -0.42
CA GLU A 424 19.29 -16.51 -0.34
C GLU A 424 20.56 -15.64 -0.32
N GLY A 425 21.09 -15.31 0.86
CA GLY A 425 22.32 -14.52 1.06
C GLY A 425 22.55 -14.21 2.55
N GLN A 426 23.80 -14.11 3.03
CA GLN A 426 24.08 -13.85 4.47
C GLN A 426 24.20 -12.35 4.79
N SER A 427 24.50 -11.52 3.79
CA SER A 427 24.53 -10.06 3.90
C SER A 427 23.93 -9.38 2.68
N THR A 428 23.54 -8.11 2.83
CA THR A 428 23.15 -7.25 1.69
C THR A 428 24.26 -7.20 0.65
N SER A 429 25.50 -6.94 1.07
CA SER A 429 26.67 -6.81 0.21
C SER A 429 27.02 -8.04 -0.67
N GLU A 430 26.49 -9.22 -0.36
CA GLU A 430 26.66 -10.44 -1.17
C GLU A 430 25.61 -10.60 -2.28
N CYS A 431 24.54 -9.80 -2.26
CA CYS A 431 23.47 -9.89 -3.26
C CYS A 431 23.85 -9.22 -4.58
N ALA A 432 23.39 -9.80 -5.69
CA ALA A 432 23.69 -9.32 -7.03
C ALA A 432 22.76 -8.18 -7.50
N THR A 433 21.62 -8.01 -6.85
CA THR A 433 20.62 -6.98 -7.15
C THR A 433 19.96 -6.48 -5.88
N HIS A 434 19.56 -5.21 -5.85
CA HIS A 434 19.07 -4.55 -4.65
C HIS A 434 17.83 -3.71 -4.90
N LEU A 435 16.95 -3.71 -3.89
CA LEU A 435 15.85 -2.77 -3.74
C LEU A 435 16.18 -1.79 -2.62
N HIS A 436 16.28 -0.51 -2.94
CA HIS A 436 16.42 0.57 -1.97
C HIS A 436 15.08 1.30 -1.80
N GLN A 437 14.66 1.49 -0.55
CA GLN A 437 13.39 2.13 -0.22
C GLN A 437 13.62 3.29 0.74
N LEU A 438 12.86 4.36 0.55
CA LEU A 438 12.74 5.48 1.46
C LEU A 438 11.27 5.65 1.84
N HIS A 439 11.00 5.62 3.14
CA HIS A 439 9.72 5.93 3.74
C HIS A 439 9.86 7.22 4.56
N VAL A 440 9.00 8.22 4.32
CA VAL A 440 8.89 9.44 5.15
C VAL A 440 7.52 9.43 5.81
N CYS A 441 7.49 9.31 7.14
CA CYS A 441 6.26 9.26 7.93
C CYS A 441 5.95 10.65 8.49
N LEU A 442 5.43 11.56 7.66
CA LEU A 442 5.13 12.92 8.06
C LEU A 442 4.02 12.95 9.13
N PRO A 443 4.20 13.62 10.28
CA PRO A 443 3.15 13.80 11.27
C PRO A 443 2.06 14.75 10.74
N SER A 444 0.99 14.21 10.15
CA SER A 444 -0.15 15.01 9.69
C SER A 444 -1.01 15.43 10.87
N SER A 445 -1.41 14.46 11.70
CA SER A 445 -2.08 14.66 12.97
C SER A 445 -1.78 13.52 13.93
N ARG A 446 -2.22 13.64 15.19
CA ARG A 446 -2.06 12.61 16.22
C ARG A 446 -2.76 11.26 15.92
N GLN A 447 -3.50 11.18 14.83
CA GLN A 447 -4.15 9.97 14.32
C GLN A 447 -4.00 9.83 12.79
N LYS A 448 -3.13 10.62 12.16
CA LYS A 448 -2.89 10.61 10.72
C LYS A 448 -1.43 10.81 10.35
N THR A 449 -0.96 10.04 9.39
CA THR A 449 0.39 10.13 8.86
C THR A 449 0.35 10.19 7.34
N ARG A 450 1.02 11.18 6.76
CA ARG A 450 1.25 11.25 5.32
C ARG A 450 2.55 10.51 5.02
N LEU A 451 2.42 9.33 4.41
CA LEU A 451 3.54 8.50 4.00
C LEU A 451 3.98 8.89 2.59
N LEU A 452 5.23 9.33 2.44
CA LEU A 452 5.91 9.38 1.15
C LEU A 452 6.78 8.13 1.02
N TYR A 453 6.57 7.35 -0.03
CA TYR A 453 7.33 6.15 -0.35
C TYR A 453 8.06 6.31 -1.68
N ARG A 454 9.39 6.18 -1.68
CA ARG A 454 10.23 6.17 -2.89
C ARG A 454 10.90 4.80 -3.02
N MET A 455 10.70 4.16 -4.16
CA MET A 455 11.27 2.86 -4.51
C MET A 455 12.36 3.05 -5.58
N SER A 456 13.56 2.52 -5.33
CA SER A 456 14.69 2.58 -6.26
C SER A 456 15.34 1.20 -6.43
N LEU A 457 15.78 0.88 -7.65
CA LEU A 457 16.43 -0.40 -7.98
C LEU A 457 17.79 -0.12 -8.64
N ASP A 458 18.81 -0.93 -8.35
CA ASP A 458 20.08 -0.93 -9.09
C ASP A 458 20.03 -1.78 -10.38
N PHE A 459 18.93 -2.52 -10.56
CA PHE A 459 18.67 -3.41 -11.68
C PHE A 459 17.42 -3.02 -12.48
N ALA A 460 17.22 -3.70 -13.61
CA ALA A 460 16.05 -3.57 -14.49
C ALA A 460 15.61 -2.12 -14.86
N PRO A 461 16.54 -1.19 -15.22
CA PRO A 461 16.23 0.23 -15.46
C PRO A 461 15.26 0.50 -16.61
N VAL A 462 14.93 -0.51 -17.42
CA VAL A 462 13.92 -0.46 -18.48
C VAL A 462 12.49 -0.41 -17.91
N LEU A 463 12.26 -0.94 -16.69
CA LEU A 463 10.92 -1.02 -16.10
C LEU A 463 10.27 0.36 -15.90
N LYS A 464 11.06 1.41 -15.61
CA LYS A 464 10.55 2.79 -15.50
C LYS A 464 9.96 3.34 -16.81
N HIS A 465 10.30 2.75 -17.95
CA HIS A 465 9.81 3.13 -19.28
C HIS A 465 8.61 2.30 -19.74
N VAL A 466 8.22 1.26 -18.99
CA VAL A 466 7.05 0.45 -19.30
C VAL A 466 5.78 1.27 -19.02
N PRO A 467 4.88 1.46 -20.01
CA PRO A 467 3.63 2.19 -19.79
C PRO A 467 2.81 1.57 -18.65
N PHE A 468 2.15 2.43 -17.86
CA PHE A 468 1.29 2.04 -16.73
C PHE A 468 1.98 1.30 -15.56
N MET A 469 3.29 1.06 -15.61
CA MET A 469 4.04 0.33 -14.57
C MET A 469 3.90 0.94 -13.16
N HIS A 470 3.76 2.27 -13.09
CA HIS A 470 3.53 3.02 -11.85
C HIS A 470 2.22 2.63 -11.14
N TYR A 471 1.16 2.24 -11.87
CA TYR A 471 -0.07 1.73 -11.25
C TYR A 471 0.15 0.38 -10.58
N LEU A 472 0.98 -0.50 -11.16
CA LEU A 472 1.32 -1.78 -10.54
C LEU A 472 2.22 -1.58 -9.31
N TRP A 473 3.20 -0.67 -9.37
CA TRP A 473 4.00 -0.32 -8.19
C TRP A 473 3.15 0.25 -7.06
N LYS A 474 2.20 1.13 -7.39
CA LYS A 474 1.23 1.65 -6.41
C LYS A 474 0.38 0.54 -5.81
N HIS A 475 -0.17 -0.37 -6.63
CA HIS A 475 -0.97 -1.48 -6.16
C HIS A 475 -0.19 -2.41 -5.22
N PHE A 476 1.05 -2.78 -5.53
CA PHE A 476 1.87 -3.61 -4.64
C PHE A 476 2.25 -2.89 -3.34
N ALA A 477 2.59 -1.59 -3.41
CA ALA A 477 2.87 -0.80 -2.21
C ALA A 477 1.64 -0.70 -1.29
N GLU A 478 0.46 -0.43 -1.86
CA GLU A 478 -0.81 -0.44 -1.14
C GLU A 478 -1.14 -1.82 -0.57
N GLN A 479 -0.88 -2.91 -1.30
CA GLN A 479 -1.13 -4.27 -0.81
C GLN A 479 -0.28 -4.60 0.43
N VAL A 480 1.04 -4.37 0.36
CA VAL A 480 1.97 -4.60 1.49
C VAL A 480 1.58 -3.72 2.68
N LEU A 481 1.35 -2.42 2.45
CA LEU A 481 1.00 -1.49 3.51
C LEU A 481 -0.35 -1.80 4.19
N ASN A 482 -1.32 -2.36 3.47
CA ASN A 482 -2.60 -2.82 4.04
C ASN A 482 -2.47 -4.14 4.84
N GLU A 483 -1.37 -4.88 4.70
CA GLU A 483 -1.03 -5.99 5.61
C GLU A 483 -0.52 -5.47 6.95
N ASP A 484 0.31 -4.42 6.97
CA ASP A 484 0.74 -3.74 8.20
C ASP A 484 -0.39 -2.94 8.87
N LEU A 485 -1.09 -2.10 8.10
CA LEU A 485 -2.01 -1.09 8.62
C LEU A 485 -3.11 -1.68 9.49
N ARG A 486 -3.60 -2.90 9.17
CA ARG A 486 -4.62 -3.60 9.98
C ARG A 486 -4.13 -3.89 11.42
N LEU A 487 -2.83 -4.10 11.60
CA LEU A 487 -2.20 -4.36 12.91
C LEU A 487 -1.94 -3.06 13.65
N VAL A 488 -1.39 -2.07 12.95
CA VAL A 488 -1.04 -0.74 13.50
C VAL A 488 -2.30 0.03 13.94
N LEU A 489 -3.43 -0.14 13.24
CA LEU A 489 -4.73 0.41 13.64
C LEU A 489 -5.19 -0.10 15.03
N GLY A 490 -4.98 -1.39 15.33
CA GLY A 490 -5.28 -1.96 16.64
C GLY A 490 -4.35 -1.45 17.75
N GLN A 491 -3.13 -1.02 17.41
CA GLN A 491 -2.24 -0.31 18.32
C GLN A 491 -2.69 1.15 18.54
N GLN A 492 -3.08 1.84 17.48
CA GLN A 492 -3.61 3.21 17.52
C GLN A 492 -4.83 3.32 18.44
N GLU A 493 -5.80 2.40 18.31
CA GLU A 493 -6.98 2.35 19.18
C GLU A 493 -6.59 2.18 20.66
N ARG A 494 -5.67 1.26 20.96
CA ARG A 494 -5.18 1.04 22.33
C ARG A 494 -4.44 2.26 22.89
N MET A 495 -3.64 2.94 22.06
CA MET A 495 -2.92 4.15 22.43
C MET A 495 -3.86 5.33 22.70
N ILE A 496 -4.94 5.48 21.91
CA ILE A 496 -6.03 6.43 22.19
C ILE A 496 -6.68 6.12 23.54
N ASN A 497 -6.92 4.85 23.84
CA ASN A 497 -7.44 4.37 25.13
C ASN A 497 -6.40 4.39 26.29
N GLY A 498 -5.24 5.04 26.10
CA GLY A 498 -4.22 5.26 27.14
C GLY A 498 -3.29 4.07 27.42
N ALA A 499 -3.33 3.01 26.61
CA ALA A 499 -2.40 1.89 26.74
C ALA A 499 -1.00 2.28 26.26
N ASN A 500 0.04 1.83 26.98
CA ASN A 500 1.42 1.96 26.54
C ASN A 500 1.81 0.80 25.62
N VAL A 501 1.70 1.02 24.31
CA VAL A 501 1.94 0.00 23.26
C VAL A 501 3.42 -0.37 23.06
N TRP A 502 4.35 0.45 23.56
CA TRP A 502 5.81 0.24 23.47
C TRP A 502 6.48 -0.22 24.77
N ASN A 503 5.68 -0.69 25.74
CA ASN A 503 6.12 -0.97 27.11
C ASN A 503 7.13 -2.13 27.28
N TRP A 504 7.11 -3.14 26.40
CA TRP A 504 7.88 -4.39 26.56
C TRP A 504 8.82 -4.69 25.37
N PRO A 505 9.90 -3.92 25.18
CA PRO A 505 10.84 -4.18 24.10
C PRO A 505 11.64 -5.48 24.30
N VAL A 506 11.90 -6.18 23.19
CA VAL A 506 12.74 -7.37 23.08
C VAL A 506 13.99 -7.11 22.22
N SER A 507 14.75 -8.15 21.87
CA SER A 507 16.10 -8.00 21.28
C SER A 507 16.12 -7.48 19.84
N TYR A 508 15.05 -7.72 19.06
CA TYR A 508 14.94 -7.23 17.69
C TYR A 508 14.43 -5.78 17.60
N ASP A 509 13.63 -5.31 18.57
CA ASP A 509 13.12 -3.94 18.67
C ASP A 509 14.21 -2.85 18.85
N LYS A 510 15.49 -3.20 18.74
CA LYS A 510 16.62 -2.33 19.09
C LYS A 510 16.61 -1.01 18.30
N LEU A 511 16.16 -1.02 17.04
CA LEU A 511 16.06 0.19 16.23
C LEU A 511 14.85 1.05 16.61
N GLY A 512 13.66 0.44 16.77
CA GLY A 512 12.47 1.09 17.30
C GLY A 512 12.71 1.73 18.68
N VAL A 513 13.38 1.02 19.60
CA VAL A 513 13.78 1.56 20.92
C VAL A 513 14.69 2.79 20.78
N ARG A 514 15.60 2.83 19.80
CA ARG A 514 16.42 4.03 19.55
C ARG A 514 15.61 5.20 19.01
N TYR A 515 14.69 4.96 18.08
CA TYR A 515 13.72 5.97 17.65
C TYR A 515 12.91 6.53 18.83
N ARG A 516 12.34 5.64 19.67
CA ARG A 516 11.57 6.02 20.87
C ARG A 516 12.39 6.88 21.84
N LEU A 517 13.64 6.51 22.13
CA LEU A 517 14.55 7.28 22.99
C LEU A 517 14.96 8.62 22.36
N TRP A 518 15.17 8.67 21.04
CA TRP A 518 15.43 9.91 20.32
C TRP A 518 14.23 10.85 20.37
N ARG A 519 13.00 10.34 20.13
CA ARG A 519 11.77 11.13 20.18
C ARG A 519 11.52 11.72 21.56
N ASP A 520 11.63 10.90 22.61
CA ASP A 520 11.50 11.35 24.00
C ASP A 520 12.53 12.43 24.34
N ALA A 521 13.77 12.31 23.88
CA ALA A 521 14.78 13.35 24.08
C ALA A 521 14.45 14.67 23.34
N VAL A 522 13.95 14.59 22.10
CA VAL A 522 13.49 15.78 21.34
C VAL A 522 12.29 16.43 22.00
N GLU A 523 11.26 15.66 22.36
CA GLU A 523 10.02 16.16 22.96
C GLU A 523 10.27 16.81 24.33
N ASN A 524 11.23 16.30 25.11
CA ASN A 524 11.69 16.89 26.37
C ASN A 524 12.71 18.05 26.20
N GLY A 525 13.05 18.47 24.97
CA GLY A 525 13.95 19.60 24.71
C GLY A 525 15.42 19.35 25.10
N ALA A 526 15.91 18.11 24.97
CA ALA A 526 17.27 17.76 25.34
C ALA A 526 18.32 18.51 24.49
N LYS A 527 19.32 19.10 25.16
CA LYS A 527 20.40 19.87 24.51
C LYS A 527 21.33 19.06 23.62
N GLN A 528 21.43 17.75 23.87
CA GLN A 528 22.17 16.80 23.06
C GLN A 528 21.24 15.61 22.81
N LEU A 529 21.00 15.31 21.54
CA LEU A 529 20.14 14.19 21.16
C LEU A 529 20.93 12.87 21.24
N PRO A 530 20.30 11.76 21.65
CA PRO A 530 20.97 10.47 21.65
C PRO A 530 21.25 10.02 20.20
N PHE A 531 22.36 9.31 20.00
CA PHE A 531 22.82 8.80 18.71
C PHE A 531 23.21 9.86 17.66
N ASP A 532 23.30 11.13 18.06
CA ASP A 532 23.86 12.17 17.21
C ASP A 532 25.38 11.94 17.03
N LYS A 533 25.91 12.18 15.82
CA LYS A 533 27.29 11.80 15.43
C LYS A 533 28.38 12.72 16.00
N SER A 534 28.08 13.47 17.06
CA SER A 534 28.98 14.39 17.75
C SER A 534 29.78 13.71 18.87
N THR A 535 30.53 12.65 18.54
CA THR A 535 31.71 12.17 19.30
C THR A 535 32.66 11.37 18.42
#